data_AF-A0A846P4U0-F1
#
_entry.id   AF-A0A846P4U0-F1
#
_cell.length_a   1.000
_cell.length_b   1.000
_cell.length_c   1.000
_cell.angle_alpha   90.00
_cell.angle_beta   90.00
_cell.angle_gamma   90.00
#
_symmetry.space_group_name_H-M   'P 1'
#
loop_
_entity.id
_entity.type
_entity.pdbx_description
1 polymer ?
#
loop_
_entity_poly.entity_id
_entity_poly.type
_entity_poly.pdbx_seq_one_letter_code
_entity_poly.pdbx_strand_id
1 'polypeptide(L)'
;MKWVLLLMIVGLMPMSVGCLAVDSLEMHIEYQGEDKPANVTIVYRDITSVEESIEAVKKDFESLIKDFEGDEYLLDRSEEGFFIKKRELFIEEGKIVARSHGIVKDLDEVHSIWVKNGELILLFEEDEDFVLVESNGEVFKTPKNTLIVWPENSTKLYFKQRVRERCEPCEKNRPLMVKMLEGYLEQKKHK
;
A
#
# COMPACT_ATOMS: atom_id res chain seq x y z
N MET A 1 -17.69 -54.82 18.53
CA MET A 1 -18.22 -54.31 19.81
C MET A 1 -17.44 -53.05 20.17
N LYS A 2 -18.11 -51.89 20.14
CA LYS A 2 -17.79 -50.57 20.75
C LYS A 2 -16.38 -49.97 20.47
N TRP A 3 -16.26 -48.99 19.57
CA TRP A 3 -16.44 -47.54 19.82
C TRP A 3 -15.68 -47.03 21.06
N VAL A 4 -14.52 -46.40 20.85
CA VAL A 4 -14.10 -45.20 21.60
C VAL A 4 -13.42 -44.23 20.62
N LEU A 5 -14.19 -43.21 20.21
CA LEU A 5 -13.70 -41.90 19.79
C LEU A 5 -13.00 -41.22 20.98
N LEU A 6 -11.87 -40.56 20.75
CA LEU A 6 -11.53 -39.27 21.37
C LEU A 6 -10.42 -38.60 20.54
N LEU A 7 -10.75 -37.79 19.53
CA LEU A 7 -10.79 -36.32 19.61
C LEU A 7 -9.54 -35.70 20.26
N MET A 8 -8.49 -35.51 19.46
CA MET A 8 -7.56 -34.37 19.60
C MET A 8 -7.52 -33.63 18.26
N ILE A 9 -8.64 -32.96 17.95
CA ILE A 9 -8.65 -31.82 17.05
C ILE A 9 -8.16 -30.65 17.90
N VAL A 10 -6.84 -30.51 18.04
CA VAL A 10 -6.23 -29.31 18.63
C VAL A 10 -5.85 -28.39 17.49
N GLY A 11 -6.74 -27.44 17.24
CA GLY A 11 -6.39 -26.07 16.86
C GLY A 11 -5.65 -25.90 15.54
N LEU A 12 -6.31 -26.20 14.43
CA LEU A 12 -6.03 -25.50 13.18
C LEU A 12 -6.59 -24.06 13.36
N MET A 13 -5.85 -23.19 14.07
CA MET A 13 -6.14 -21.76 14.06
C MET A 13 -5.74 -21.24 12.68
N PRO A 14 -6.67 -20.69 11.87
CA PRO A 14 -6.27 -19.94 10.69
C PRO A 14 -5.47 -18.73 11.18
N MET A 15 -4.16 -18.72 10.92
CA MET A 15 -3.34 -17.52 11.07
C MET A 15 -3.66 -16.61 9.88
N SER A 16 -4.83 -15.97 9.91
CA SER A 16 -5.11 -14.85 9.02
C SER A 16 -4.27 -13.67 9.50
N VAL A 17 -3.25 -13.34 8.72
CA VAL A 17 -2.34 -12.22 8.93
C VAL A 17 -3.08 -10.94 8.59
N GLY A 18 -3.17 -10.03 9.57
CA GLY A 18 -3.37 -8.59 9.41
C GLY A 18 -4.60 -8.11 8.62
N CYS A 19 -5.58 -7.52 9.30
CA CYS A 19 -6.75 -6.89 8.67
C CYS A 19 -6.56 -5.36 8.57
N LEU A 20 -5.48 -4.94 7.92
CA LEU A 20 -5.18 -3.52 7.68
C LEU A 20 -5.89 -3.01 6.43
N ALA A 21 -6.45 -1.80 6.53
CA ALA A 21 -7.00 -1.04 5.42
C ALA A 21 -6.17 0.23 5.18
N VAL A 22 -6.16 0.67 3.92
CA VAL A 22 -5.55 1.93 3.47
C VAL A 22 -6.63 2.73 2.77
N ASP A 23 -6.86 4.00 3.13
CA ASP A 23 -7.88 4.84 2.45
C ASP A 23 -7.41 5.26 1.06
N SER A 24 -6.14 5.62 0.89
CA SER A 24 -5.63 6.08 -0.40
C SER A 24 -4.19 5.71 -0.67
N LEU A 25 -3.90 5.48 -1.95
CA LEU A 25 -2.59 5.26 -2.52
C LEU A 25 -2.23 6.45 -3.40
N GLU A 26 -1.04 6.98 -3.25
CA GLU A 26 -0.52 8.08 -4.05
C GLU A 26 0.86 7.69 -4.59
N MET A 27 1.06 7.89 -5.90
CA MET A 27 2.29 7.55 -6.57
C MET A 27 2.87 8.75 -7.31
N HIS A 28 4.16 8.99 -7.09
CA HIS A 28 4.97 9.97 -7.81
C HIS A 28 6.13 9.26 -8.50
N ILE A 29 6.25 9.45 -9.80
CA ILE A 29 7.28 8.82 -10.63
C ILE A 29 8.10 9.90 -11.31
N GLU A 30 9.41 9.89 -11.10
CA GLU A 30 10.36 10.69 -11.86
C GLU A 30 10.93 9.84 -13.00
N TYR A 31 10.35 10.00 -14.19
CA TYR A 31 10.72 9.26 -15.39
C TYR A 31 11.90 9.93 -16.12
N GLN A 32 12.88 9.14 -16.54
CA GLN A 32 14.14 9.62 -17.12
C GLN A 32 14.34 9.19 -18.59
N GLY A 33 13.30 8.62 -19.20
CA GLY A 33 13.32 8.03 -20.54
C GLY A 33 13.36 6.50 -20.52
N GLU A 34 13.16 5.91 -21.69
CA GLU A 34 13.21 4.46 -21.91
C GLU A 34 14.61 3.93 -21.54
N ASP A 35 14.67 2.71 -21.00
CA ASP A 35 15.88 2.04 -20.51
C ASP A 35 16.60 2.69 -19.30
N LYS A 36 16.07 3.77 -18.73
CA LYS A 36 16.63 4.37 -17.51
C LYS A 36 15.75 4.06 -16.30
N PRO A 37 16.37 3.77 -15.13
CA PRO A 37 15.61 3.58 -13.92
C PRO A 37 14.84 4.84 -13.53
N ALA A 38 13.61 4.67 -13.05
CA ALA A 38 12.78 5.76 -12.55
C ALA A 38 12.86 5.83 -11.01
N ASN A 39 12.80 7.04 -10.46
CA ASN A 39 12.60 7.17 -9.01
C ASN A 39 11.10 7.13 -8.73
N VAL A 40 10.69 6.28 -7.78
CA VAL A 40 9.28 6.13 -7.42
C VAL A 40 9.11 6.45 -5.95
N THR A 41 8.10 7.27 -5.64
CA THR A 41 7.61 7.49 -4.29
C THR A 41 6.18 6.99 -4.20
N ILE A 42 5.96 6.05 -3.26
CA ILE A 42 4.64 5.47 -2.95
C ILE A 42 4.23 5.98 -1.58
N VAL A 43 3.00 6.47 -1.46
CA VAL A 43 2.43 6.94 -0.20
C VAL A 43 1.11 6.23 0.05
N TYR A 44 1.09 5.38 1.07
CA TYR A 44 -0.13 4.80 1.63
C TYR A 44 -0.63 5.70 2.75
N ARG A 45 -1.87 6.19 2.64
CA ARG A 45 -2.44 7.14 3.60
C ARG A 45 -3.61 6.53 4.34
N ASP A 46 -3.73 6.93 5.61
CA ASP A 46 -4.79 6.50 6.52
C ASP A 46 -4.79 4.99 6.74
N ILE A 47 -3.62 4.45 7.08
CA ILE A 47 -3.47 3.05 7.44
C ILE A 47 -4.15 2.81 8.79
N THR A 48 -5.07 1.86 8.84
CA THR A 48 -5.84 1.55 10.05
C THR A 48 -6.32 0.10 10.03
N SER A 49 -6.82 -0.39 11.16
CA SER A 49 -7.31 -1.76 11.28
C SER A 49 -8.82 -1.82 11.04
N VAL A 50 -9.29 -2.84 10.32
CA VAL A 50 -10.72 -3.12 10.14
C VAL A 50 -11.31 -3.97 11.28
N GLU A 51 -10.48 -4.39 12.24
CA GLU A 51 -10.86 -5.30 13.32
C GLU A 51 -11.73 -4.65 14.39
N GLU A 52 -12.62 -5.41 15.02
CA GLU A 52 -13.52 -4.86 16.05
C GLU A 52 -12.92 -4.89 17.46
N SER A 53 -12.00 -5.83 17.73
CA SER A 53 -11.41 -6.05 19.05
C SER A 53 -10.09 -5.31 19.23
N ILE A 54 -9.85 -4.78 20.42
CA ILE A 54 -8.62 -4.03 20.74
C ILE A 54 -7.39 -4.92 20.59
N GLU A 55 -7.50 -6.19 20.97
CA GLU A 55 -6.42 -7.18 20.85
C GLU A 55 -6.05 -7.44 19.39
N ALA A 56 -7.03 -7.52 18.49
CA ALA A 56 -6.77 -7.68 17.07
C ALA A 56 -6.19 -6.40 16.44
N VAL A 57 -6.71 -5.21 16.81
CA VAL A 57 -6.14 -3.92 16.37
C VAL A 57 -4.66 -3.78 16.78
N LYS A 58 -4.30 -4.24 17.98
CA LYS A 58 -2.89 -4.27 18.44
C LYS A 58 -2.04 -5.21 17.60
N LYS A 59 -2.54 -6.39 17.25
CA LYS A 59 -1.83 -7.33 16.38
C LYS A 59 -1.64 -6.76 14.97
N ASP A 60 -2.66 -6.12 14.41
CA ASP A 60 -2.56 -5.43 13.12
C ASP A 60 -1.50 -4.33 13.16
N PHE A 61 -1.42 -3.57 14.26
CA PHE A 61 -0.35 -2.59 14.44
C PHE A 61 1.04 -3.22 14.53
N GLU A 62 1.20 -4.30 15.30
CA GLU A 62 2.46 -5.05 15.39
C GLU A 62 2.88 -5.60 14.03
N SER A 63 1.94 -6.15 13.26
CA SER A 63 2.13 -6.58 11.86
C SER A 63 2.54 -5.42 10.98
N LEU A 64 1.87 -4.26 11.04
CA LEU A 64 2.26 -3.07 10.27
C LEU A 64 3.72 -2.70 10.52
N ILE A 65 4.16 -2.67 11.79
CA ILE A 65 5.56 -2.35 12.12
C ILE A 65 6.50 -3.44 11.62
N LYS A 66 6.17 -4.72 11.85
CA LYS A 66 6.99 -5.86 11.42
C LYS A 66 7.16 -5.87 9.92
N ASP A 67 6.08 -5.73 9.18
CA ASP A 67 6.07 -5.84 7.73
C ASP A 67 6.74 -4.61 7.14
N PHE A 68 6.32 -3.40 7.52
CA PHE A 68 6.88 -2.19 6.93
C PHE A 68 8.33 -1.91 7.31
N GLU A 69 8.76 -2.20 8.55
CA GLU A 69 10.15 -2.01 9.00
C GLU A 69 11.02 -3.27 8.91
N GLY A 70 10.46 -4.42 8.56
CA GLY A 70 11.20 -5.68 8.41
C GLY A 70 11.98 -5.78 7.11
N ASP A 71 12.96 -6.68 7.06
CA ASP A 71 13.75 -6.94 5.85
C ASP A 71 12.94 -7.72 4.80
N GLU A 72 11.92 -8.48 5.22
CA GLU A 72 10.99 -9.20 4.33
C GLU A 72 10.35 -8.25 3.31
N TYR A 73 9.87 -7.08 3.74
CA TYR A 73 9.33 -6.07 2.82
C TYR A 73 10.36 -5.58 1.79
N LEU A 74 11.63 -5.44 2.16
CA LEU A 74 12.67 -5.02 1.22
C LEU A 74 12.95 -6.11 0.17
N LEU A 75 12.93 -7.37 0.60
CA LEU A 75 13.09 -8.53 -0.29
C LEU A 75 11.91 -8.64 -1.25
N ASP A 76 10.68 -8.62 -0.73
CA ASP A 76 9.45 -8.71 -1.54
C ASP A 76 9.39 -7.59 -2.59
N ARG A 77 9.67 -6.33 -2.20
CA ARG A 77 9.72 -5.22 -3.16
C ARG A 77 10.85 -5.38 -4.18
N SER A 78 12.00 -5.92 -3.79
CA SER A 78 13.10 -6.14 -4.71
C SER A 78 12.81 -7.25 -5.72
N GLU A 79 12.06 -8.28 -5.34
CA GLU A 79 11.59 -9.34 -6.25
C GLU A 79 10.58 -8.81 -7.27
N GLU A 80 9.80 -7.80 -6.88
CA GLU A 80 8.92 -7.00 -7.76
C GLU A 80 9.67 -5.92 -8.56
N GLY A 81 11.01 -5.88 -8.53
CA GLY A 81 11.80 -4.91 -9.30
C GLY A 81 11.88 -3.49 -8.68
N PHE A 82 11.34 -3.31 -7.47
CA PHE A 82 11.37 -2.04 -6.75
C PHE A 82 12.42 -2.02 -5.64
N PHE A 83 13.53 -1.34 -5.90
CA PHE A 83 14.62 -1.20 -4.92
C PHE A 83 14.36 -0.02 -3.96
N ILE A 84 13.89 -0.33 -2.76
CA ILE A 84 13.62 0.66 -1.71
C ILE A 84 14.90 1.30 -1.17
N LYS A 85 14.98 2.63 -1.22
CA LYS A 85 16.07 3.43 -0.62
C LYS A 85 15.72 3.99 0.75
N LYS A 86 14.45 4.38 0.93
CA LYS A 86 13.97 5.05 2.13
C LYS A 86 12.54 4.63 2.39
N ARG A 87 12.24 4.40 3.67
CA ARG A 87 10.89 4.13 4.17
C ARG A 87 10.64 4.96 5.42
N GLU A 88 9.45 5.49 5.55
CA GLU A 88 9.03 6.33 6.67
C GLU A 88 7.60 5.99 7.06
N LEU A 89 7.38 5.74 8.34
CA LEU A 89 6.04 5.63 8.93
C LEU A 89 5.87 6.81 9.87
N PHE A 90 4.86 7.64 9.64
CA PHE A 90 4.65 8.88 10.37
C PHE A 90 3.16 9.20 10.51
N ILE A 91 2.87 10.23 11.31
CA ILE A 91 1.52 10.73 11.52
C ILE A 91 1.38 12.07 10.79
N GLU A 92 0.35 12.16 9.95
CA GLU A 92 -0.01 13.37 9.24
C GLU A 92 -1.53 13.57 9.38
N GLU A 93 -1.95 14.74 9.86
CA GLU A 93 -3.38 15.07 10.06
C GLU A 93 -4.15 14.03 10.90
N GLY A 94 -3.50 13.44 11.91
CA GLY A 94 -4.11 12.42 12.78
C GLY A 94 -4.33 11.08 12.09
N LYS A 95 -3.58 10.79 11.02
CA LYS A 95 -3.62 9.54 10.26
C LYS A 95 -2.23 8.94 10.16
N ILE A 96 -2.16 7.60 10.14
CA ILE A 96 -0.91 6.91 9.84
C ILE A 96 -0.64 6.98 8.34
N VAL A 97 0.58 7.35 7.98
CA VAL A 97 1.06 7.41 6.60
C VAL A 97 2.35 6.60 6.49
N ALA A 98 2.38 5.69 5.53
CA ALA A 98 3.60 5.00 5.12
C ALA A 98 4.08 5.57 3.79
N ARG A 99 5.35 5.98 3.74
CA ARG A 99 5.99 6.50 2.54
C ARG A 99 7.22 5.66 2.22
N SER A 100 7.29 5.21 0.98
CA SER A 100 8.41 4.46 0.43
C SER A 100 8.98 5.21 -0.75
N HIS A 101 10.30 5.35 -0.82
CA HIS A 101 11.01 5.93 -1.95
C HIS A 101 12.08 4.95 -2.42
N GLY A 102 12.15 4.72 -3.73
CA GLY A 102 13.07 3.77 -4.32
C GLY A 102 13.33 4.01 -5.80
N ILE A 103 14.00 3.05 -6.42
CA ILE A 103 14.24 3.00 -7.85
C ILE A 103 13.55 1.77 -8.42
N VAL A 104 12.95 1.92 -9.60
CA VAL A 104 12.42 0.81 -10.40
C VAL A 104 13.20 0.76 -11.71
N LYS A 105 13.56 -0.44 -12.14
CA LYS A 105 14.32 -0.61 -13.39
C LYS A 105 13.41 -0.47 -14.60
N ASP A 106 12.24 -1.08 -14.53
CA ASP A 106 11.18 -1.00 -15.54
C ASP A 106 9.90 -0.46 -14.87
N LEU A 107 9.17 0.39 -15.58
CA LEU A 107 7.90 0.92 -15.10
C LEU A 107 6.75 -0.11 -15.21
N ASP A 108 6.89 -1.10 -16.09
CA ASP A 108 5.94 -2.19 -16.24
C ASP A 108 5.87 -3.05 -14.96
N GLU A 109 7.00 -3.22 -14.26
CA GLU A 109 7.13 -4.00 -13.03
C GLU A 109 6.36 -3.41 -11.82
N VAL A 110 6.00 -2.12 -11.87
CA VAL A 110 5.37 -1.43 -10.72
C VAL A 110 3.85 -1.43 -10.82
N HIS A 111 3.32 -1.01 -11.96
CA HIS A 111 1.87 -0.81 -12.18
C HIS A 111 1.46 -1.05 -13.63
N SER A 112 2.22 -1.83 -14.40
CA SER A 112 1.95 -2.02 -15.82
C SER A 112 1.88 -0.68 -16.58
N ILE A 113 2.79 0.25 -16.27
CA ILE A 113 2.93 1.48 -17.05
C ILE A 113 3.77 1.15 -18.28
N TRP A 114 3.18 1.24 -19.47
CA TRP A 114 3.89 0.98 -20.72
C TRP A 114 4.16 2.25 -21.51
N VAL A 115 5.20 2.20 -22.34
CA VAL A 115 5.51 3.24 -23.32
C VAL A 115 4.96 2.83 -24.67
N LYS A 116 4.18 3.69 -25.33
CA LYS A 116 3.65 3.43 -26.67
C LYS A 116 3.62 4.73 -27.48
N ASN A 117 4.31 4.72 -28.63
CA ASN A 117 4.46 5.90 -29.49
C ASN A 117 4.98 7.13 -28.72
N GLY A 118 5.92 6.91 -27.78
CA GLY A 118 6.45 7.93 -26.90
C GLY A 118 5.59 8.22 -25.67
N GLU A 119 4.29 7.97 -25.70
CA GLU A 119 3.39 8.23 -24.57
C GLU A 119 3.55 7.18 -23.46
N LEU A 120 3.39 7.61 -22.21
CA LEU A 120 3.33 6.72 -21.05
C LEU A 120 1.87 6.47 -20.72
N ILE A 121 1.51 5.21 -20.55
CA ILE A 121 0.13 4.79 -20.42
C ILE A 121 0.00 3.85 -19.23
N LEU A 122 -0.94 4.16 -18.35
CA LEU A 122 -1.33 3.32 -17.22
C LEU A 122 -2.79 2.90 -17.39
N LEU A 123 -3.04 1.60 -17.32
CA LEU A 123 -4.39 1.03 -17.35
C LEU A 123 -4.74 0.45 -15.99
N PHE A 124 -5.82 0.95 -15.42
CA PHE A 124 -6.51 0.31 -14.32
C PHE A 124 -7.71 -0.44 -14.88
N GLU A 125 -7.82 -1.71 -14.55
CA GLU A 125 -9.12 -2.36 -14.55
C GLU A 125 -9.93 -1.72 -13.42
N GLU A 126 -11.19 -1.36 -13.69
CA GLU A 126 -12.10 -0.95 -12.60
C GLU A 126 -12.39 -2.18 -11.75
N ASP A 127 -11.55 -2.41 -10.74
CA ASP A 127 -11.93 -3.23 -9.59
C ASP A 127 -12.89 -2.44 -8.68
N GLU A 128 -13.64 -3.17 -7.85
CA GLU A 128 -14.68 -2.57 -7.01
C GLU A 128 -14.09 -1.73 -5.87
N ASP A 129 -12.80 -1.92 -5.56
CA ASP A 129 -12.19 -1.43 -4.33
C ASP A 129 -11.57 -0.06 -4.49
N PHE A 130 -10.89 0.26 -5.61
CA PHE A 130 -10.21 1.55 -5.77
C PHE A 130 -10.78 2.42 -6.91
N VAL A 131 -10.82 3.73 -6.68
CA VAL A 131 -11.21 4.74 -7.67
C VAL A 131 -10.09 5.75 -7.88
N LEU A 132 -9.82 6.09 -9.14
CA LEU A 132 -8.91 7.19 -9.47
C LEU A 132 -9.52 8.53 -9.03
N VAL A 133 -8.81 9.25 -8.16
CA VAL A 133 -9.21 10.56 -7.63
C VAL A 133 -8.49 11.69 -8.34
N GLU A 134 -7.20 11.54 -8.62
CA GLU A 134 -6.37 12.62 -9.16
C GLU A 134 -5.27 12.07 -10.07
N SER A 135 -4.91 12.82 -11.11
CA SER A 135 -3.72 12.58 -11.93
C SER A 135 -3.31 13.86 -12.65
N ASN A 136 -2.02 13.96 -13.00
CA ASN A 136 -1.51 14.98 -13.92
C ASN A 136 -1.46 14.52 -15.39
N GLY A 137 -1.94 13.31 -15.69
CA GLY A 137 -2.12 12.80 -17.06
C GLY A 137 -3.55 13.04 -17.57
N GLU A 138 -3.77 12.80 -18.85
CA GLU A 138 -5.10 12.77 -19.45
C GLU A 138 -5.81 11.45 -19.08
N VAL A 139 -7.05 11.56 -18.60
CA VAL A 139 -7.79 10.41 -18.07
C VAL A 139 -8.92 10.02 -19.02
N PHE A 140 -8.91 8.78 -19.48
CA PHE A 140 -9.97 8.18 -20.29
C PHE A 140 -10.67 7.09 -19.51
N LYS A 141 -11.99 7.23 -19.32
CA LYS A 141 -12.79 6.25 -18.58
C LYS A 141 -13.69 5.46 -19.52
N THR A 142 -13.73 4.15 -19.29
CA THR A 142 -14.70 3.22 -19.88
C THR A 142 -15.46 2.54 -18.74
N PRO A 143 -16.57 1.83 -19.01
CA PRO A 143 -17.29 1.10 -17.95
C PRO A 143 -16.47 0.02 -17.24
N LYS A 144 -15.32 -0.39 -17.78
CA LYS A 144 -14.49 -1.48 -17.23
C LYS A 144 -13.07 -1.05 -16.86
N ASN A 145 -12.63 0.11 -17.33
CA ASN A 145 -11.23 0.50 -17.23
C ASN A 145 -11.09 2.01 -17.12
N THR A 146 -10.07 2.44 -16.39
CA THR A 146 -9.55 3.80 -16.40
C THR A 146 -8.15 3.81 -17.00
N LEU A 147 -7.94 4.61 -18.03
CA LEU A 147 -6.65 4.85 -18.65
C LEU A 147 -6.11 6.21 -18.22
N ILE A 148 -4.85 6.29 -17.85
CA ILE A 148 -4.12 7.55 -17.73
C ILE A 148 -3.04 7.59 -18.81
N VAL A 149 -2.99 8.68 -19.56
CA VAL A 149 -2.00 8.91 -20.62
C VAL A 149 -1.19 10.16 -20.28
N TRP A 150 0.13 10.04 -20.27
CA TRP A 150 1.05 11.16 -20.17
C TRP A 150 1.78 11.36 -21.50
N PRO A 151 1.97 12.62 -21.94
CA PRO A 151 2.67 12.91 -23.18
C PRO A 151 4.15 12.51 -23.10
N GLU A 152 4.76 12.28 -24.27
CA GLU A 152 6.13 11.75 -24.44
C GLU A 152 7.22 12.45 -23.62
N ASN A 153 7.09 13.77 -23.43
CA ASN A 153 8.10 14.56 -22.72
C ASN A 153 7.85 14.66 -21.20
N SER A 154 6.95 13.82 -20.66
CA SER A 154 6.62 13.83 -19.23
C SER A 154 7.74 13.21 -18.40
N THR A 155 8.32 14.00 -17.51
CA THR A 155 9.35 13.54 -16.57
C THR A 155 8.78 13.29 -15.17
N LYS A 156 7.54 13.72 -14.92
CA LYS A 156 6.85 13.58 -13.63
C LYS A 156 5.47 13.00 -13.87
N LEU A 157 5.25 11.78 -13.39
CA LEU A 157 3.95 11.12 -13.43
C LEU A 157 3.37 11.10 -12.03
N TYR A 158 2.09 11.41 -11.94
CA TYR A 158 1.37 11.48 -10.68
C TYR A 158 -0.01 10.88 -10.84
N PHE A 159 -0.39 10.03 -9.90
CA PHE A 159 -1.77 9.63 -9.73
C PHE A 159 -2.08 9.30 -8.27
N LYS A 160 -3.35 9.41 -7.92
CA LYS A 160 -3.88 9.09 -6.60
C LYS A 160 -5.17 8.29 -6.73
N GLN A 161 -5.20 7.15 -6.06
CA GLN A 161 -6.37 6.29 -5.93
C GLN A 161 -6.89 6.31 -4.50
N ARG A 162 -8.18 6.06 -4.33
CA ARG A 162 -8.83 5.95 -3.02
C ARG A 162 -9.73 4.74 -2.98
N VAL A 163 -9.86 4.09 -1.84
CA VAL A 163 -10.87 3.05 -1.63
C VAL A 163 -12.27 3.65 -1.80
N ARG A 164 -13.13 2.95 -2.55
CA ARG A 164 -14.49 3.38 -2.89
C ARG A 164 -15.40 3.41 -1.67
N GLU A 165 -15.36 2.34 -0.88
CA GLU A 165 -16.20 2.18 0.30
C GLU A 165 -15.49 2.65 1.57
N ARG A 166 -16.22 3.38 2.40
CA ARG A 166 -15.70 3.73 3.73
C ARG A 166 -15.80 2.52 4.64
N CYS A 167 -14.68 2.21 5.27
CA CYS A 167 -14.64 1.25 6.35
C CYS A 167 -15.06 1.93 7.67
N GLU A 168 -16.19 1.56 8.25
CA GLU A 168 -16.64 2.12 9.54
C GLU A 168 -15.71 1.74 10.72
N PRO A 169 -15.24 0.48 10.87
CA PRO A 169 -14.30 0.12 11.92
C PRO A 169 -13.01 0.95 11.88
N CYS A 170 -12.57 1.32 10.68
CA CYS A 170 -11.38 2.12 10.43
C CYS A 170 -11.43 3.48 11.12
N GLU A 171 -12.57 4.17 11.05
CA GLU A 171 -12.79 5.47 11.71
C GLU A 171 -12.71 5.34 13.23
N LYS A 172 -13.30 4.28 13.79
CA LYS A 172 -13.29 3.98 15.23
C LYS A 172 -11.88 3.65 15.73
N ASN A 173 -11.10 2.91 14.95
CA ASN A 173 -9.79 2.40 15.35
C ASN A 173 -8.65 3.40 15.14
N ARG A 174 -8.82 4.39 14.25
CA ARG A 174 -7.78 5.37 13.92
C ARG A 174 -7.13 6.05 15.14
N PRO A 175 -7.87 6.57 16.14
CA PRO A 175 -7.24 7.23 17.30
C PRO A 175 -6.35 6.27 18.10
N LEU A 176 -6.73 5.00 18.22
CA LEU A 176 -5.94 3.99 18.91
C LEU A 176 -4.66 3.66 18.13
N MET A 177 -4.78 3.42 16.82
CA MET A 177 -3.64 3.16 15.93
C MET A 177 -2.62 4.30 15.97
N VAL A 178 -3.07 5.55 15.86
CA VAL A 178 -2.22 6.74 15.92
C VAL A 178 -1.48 6.80 17.25
N LYS A 179 -2.18 6.62 18.38
CA LYS A 179 -1.55 6.63 19.71
C LYS A 179 -0.47 5.54 19.86
N MET A 180 -0.70 4.36 19.29
CA MET A 180 0.30 3.30 19.29
C MET A 180 1.54 3.69 18.47
N LEU A 181 1.35 4.31 17.30
CA LEU A 181 2.47 4.81 16.49
C LEU A 181 3.24 5.93 17.19
N GLU A 182 2.57 6.86 17.86
CA GLU A 182 3.24 7.91 18.66
C GLU A 182 4.17 7.29 19.71
N GLY A 183 3.66 6.34 20.48
CA GLY A 183 4.46 5.62 21.50
C GLY A 183 5.62 4.85 20.90
N TYR A 184 5.42 4.23 19.73
CA TYR A 184 6.49 3.54 19.00
C TYR A 184 7.60 4.51 18.55
N LEU A 185 7.21 5.62 17.93
CA LEU A 185 8.15 6.63 17.42
C LEU A 185 8.93 7.33 18.55
N GLU A 186 8.29 7.57 19.69
CA GLU A 186 8.97 8.11 20.88
C GLU A 186 10.04 7.14 21.40
N GLN A 187 9.71 5.85 21.54
CA GLN A 187 10.69 4.84 21.96
C GLN A 187 11.87 4.73 20.97
N LYS A 188 11.62 4.86 19.67
CA LYS A 188 12.65 4.80 18.63
C LYS A 188 13.64 5.96 18.70
N LYS A 189 13.24 7.16 19.18
CA LYS A 189 14.13 8.31 19.37
C LYS A 189 15.14 8.13 20.51
N HIS A 190 14.87 7.20 21.42
CA HIS A 190 15.71 6.94 22.60
C HIS A 190 16.61 5.70 22.45
N LYS A 191 16.55 5.02 21.31
CA LYS A 191 17.49 3.93 20.95
C LYS A 191 18.64 4.50 20.15
#